data_AF-A0A7Y2XP88-F1
#
_entry.id   AF-A0A7Y2XP88-F1
#
_cell.length_a   1.000
_cell.length_b   1.000
_cell.length_c   1.000
_cell.angle_alpha   90.00
_cell.angle_beta   90.00
_cell.angle_gamma   90.00
#
_symmetry.space_group_name_H-M   'P 1'
#
loop_
_entity.id
_entity.type
_entity.pdbx_description
1 polymer ?
#
loop_
_entity_poly.entity_id
_entity_poly.type
_entity_poly.pdbx_seq_one_letter_code
_entity_poly.pdbx_strand_id
1 'polypeptide(L)'
;MHFPKTILHVISASLLAAGSMVCAEDPSNGFTWKSEVPADCPFEPSRTLMGIHFTGRHSDYQCGDTFYPSWASDGHLYSPWTDGTTDGIKTSSGGGLKTGYRTGQAVMMGDDPMSLTITNTSDPKQAMAAPYRGRYPCGSLVYDGIWYYGTYCLGPSASYMHHGFKWNWPNLGPMPGFHISRDLGKTWQAPPTSPTRPLFPEPARFLGPVKMGAPSFVDFGKNMKHSPDGKAYLLGRGAVEN
;
A
#
# COMPACT_ATOMS: atom_id res chain seq x y z
N MET A 1 -4.86 18.88 16.90
CA MET A 1 -4.57 18.59 15.48
C MET A 1 -5.76 17.84 14.90
N HIS A 2 -6.53 18.50 14.03
CA HIS A 2 -7.48 17.81 13.14
C HIS A 2 -6.62 17.10 12.09
N PHE A 3 -6.52 15.77 12.15
CA PHE A 3 -5.96 15.04 11.02
C PHE A 3 -7.01 15.14 9.90
N PRO A 4 -6.63 15.54 8.67
CA PRO A 4 -7.56 15.47 7.56
C PRO A 4 -8.06 14.03 7.45
N LYS A 5 -9.36 13.85 7.18
CA LYS A 5 -9.87 12.54 6.76
C LYS A 5 -9.15 12.21 5.46
N THR A 6 -8.27 11.21 5.46
CA THR A 6 -7.67 10.74 4.21
C THR A 6 -8.75 9.98 3.43
N ILE A 7 -8.80 10.23 2.13
CA ILE A 7 -9.77 9.59 1.23
C ILE A 7 -8.98 8.59 0.40
N LEU A 8 -9.41 7.33 0.42
CA LEU A 8 -8.97 6.37 -0.58
C LEU A 8 -9.79 6.61 -1.84
N HIS A 9 -9.17 7.25 -2.83
CA HIS A 9 -9.76 7.46 -4.14
C HIS A 9 -9.60 6.22 -5.00
N VAL A 10 -10.72 5.59 -5.36
CA VAL A 10 -10.73 4.55 -6.40
C VAL A 10 -11.19 5.20 -7.70
N ILE A 11 -10.27 5.34 -8.65
CA ILE A 11 -10.52 5.97 -9.94
C ILE A 11 -10.98 4.92 -10.94
N SER A 12 -12.12 5.15 -11.58
CA SER A 12 -12.56 4.32 -12.69
C SER A 12 -11.89 4.77 -13.99
N ALA A 13 -11.08 3.89 -14.57
CA ALA A 13 -10.47 4.07 -15.88
C ALA A 13 -10.82 2.86 -16.77
N SER A 14 -10.95 3.10 -18.07
CA SER A 14 -11.10 2.06 -19.08
C SER A 14 -9.89 2.01 -20.00
N LEU A 15 -9.47 0.80 -20.36
CA LEU A 15 -8.47 0.58 -21.39
C LEU A 15 -9.13 0.69 -22.75
N LEU A 16 -8.57 1.51 -23.63
CA LEU A 16 -9.02 1.62 -25.01
C LEU A 16 -8.33 0.54 -25.84
N ALA A 17 -9.11 -0.41 -26.37
CA ALA A 17 -8.60 -1.47 -27.24
C ALA A 17 -8.94 -1.25 -28.72
N ALA A 18 -8.13 -1.81 -29.61
CA ALA A 18 -8.34 -1.70 -31.05
C ALA A 18 -9.73 -2.26 -31.45
N GLY A 19 -10.56 -1.43 -32.10
CA GLY A 19 -11.92 -1.79 -32.52
C GLY A 19 -13.02 -1.62 -31.45
N SER A 20 -12.70 -1.10 -30.27
CA SER A 20 -13.71 -0.82 -29.23
C SER A 20 -14.50 0.44 -29.59
N MET A 21 -15.83 0.33 -29.72
CA MET A 21 -16.70 1.50 -29.59
C MET A 21 -16.55 2.03 -28.16
N VAL A 22 -16.31 3.33 -28.03
CA VAL A 22 -16.33 4.03 -26.73
C VAL A 22 -17.66 3.69 -26.06
N CYS A 23 -17.64 2.88 -25.00
CA CYS A 23 -18.83 2.66 -24.19
C CYS A 23 -19.33 4.02 -23.72
N ALA A 24 -20.60 4.30 -24.01
CA ALA A 24 -21.32 5.55 -23.84
C ALA A 24 -20.62 6.60 -22.96
N GLU A 25 -20.24 7.71 -23.59
CA GLU A 25 -19.84 8.94 -22.92
C GLU A 25 -20.88 9.30 -21.85
N ASP A 26 -20.48 9.33 -20.57
CA ASP A 26 -21.04 10.34 -19.68
C ASP A 26 -20.27 11.63 -20.01
N PRO A 27 -20.87 12.60 -20.71
CA PRO A 27 -20.13 13.66 -21.38
C PRO A 27 -19.52 14.71 -20.44
N SER A 28 -19.69 14.59 -19.12
CA SER A 28 -19.54 15.77 -18.26
C SER A 28 -18.17 16.02 -17.64
N ASN A 29 -17.26 15.04 -17.48
CA ASN A 29 -15.94 15.29 -16.84
C ASN A 29 -14.79 14.30 -17.14
N GLY A 30 -14.94 13.36 -18.07
CA GLY A 30 -13.87 12.40 -18.41
C GLY A 30 -12.79 12.98 -19.35
N PHE A 31 -11.59 12.41 -19.34
CA PHE A 31 -10.56 12.73 -20.35
C PHE A 31 -9.73 11.51 -20.75
N THR A 32 -9.34 11.46 -22.02
CA THR A 32 -8.39 10.45 -22.51
C THR A 32 -6.97 10.96 -22.34
N TRP A 33 -6.14 10.19 -21.62
CA TRP A 33 -4.72 10.45 -21.57
C TRP A 33 -4.09 10.02 -22.89
N LYS A 34 -3.66 11.01 -23.69
CA LYS A 34 -3.01 10.78 -24.96
C LYS A 34 -1.67 10.07 -24.75
N SER A 35 -1.47 8.98 -25.48
CA SER A 35 -0.21 8.25 -25.54
C SER A 35 0.72 8.90 -26.57
N GLU A 36 1.34 10.03 -26.19
CA GLU A 36 2.36 10.70 -27.01
C GLU A 36 3.73 10.08 -26.72
N VAL A 37 4.09 9.06 -27.49
CA VAL A 37 5.34 8.31 -27.32
C VAL A 37 6.51 9.11 -27.93
N PRO A 38 7.64 9.31 -27.20
CA PRO A 38 8.83 9.92 -27.77
C PRO A 38 9.34 9.18 -29.00
N ALA A 39 9.89 9.91 -29.98
CA ALA A 39 10.36 9.33 -31.25
C ALA A 39 11.53 8.33 -31.06
N ASP A 40 12.24 8.41 -29.94
CA ASP A 40 13.36 7.56 -29.54
C ASP A 40 12.96 6.44 -28.57
N CYS A 41 11.65 6.20 -28.36
CA CYS A 41 11.19 5.11 -27.51
C CYS A 41 11.64 3.75 -28.07
N PRO A 42 12.36 2.92 -27.28
CA PRO A 42 12.87 1.62 -27.76
C PRO A 42 11.81 0.53 -27.79
N PHE A 43 10.57 0.82 -27.36
CA PHE A 43 9.48 -0.14 -27.30
C PHE A 43 8.48 0.10 -28.43
N GLU A 44 8.14 -0.96 -29.15
CA GLU A 44 7.08 -0.95 -30.16
C GLU A 44 5.73 -0.53 -29.54
N PRO A 45 4.94 0.34 -30.20
CA PRO A 45 3.60 0.66 -29.76
C PRO A 45 2.74 -0.60 -29.63
N SER A 46 1.99 -0.67 -28.53
CA SER A 46 1.05 -1.77 -28.30
C SER A 46 -0.06 -1.76 -29.37
N ARG A 47 -0.36 -2.93 -29.93
CA ARG A 47 -1.45 -3.11 -30.92
C ARG A 47 -2.82 -3.29 -30.28
N THR A 48 -2.87 -3.54 -28.98
CA THR A 48 -4.09 -3.93 -28.26
C THR A 48 -4.53 -2.92 -27.21
N LEU A 49 -3.61 -2.18 -26.62
CA LEU A 49 -3.84 -1.07 -25.70
C LEU A 49 -3.41 0.23 -26.39
N MET A 50 -4.38 1.10 -26.67
CA MET A 50 -4.18 2.35 -27.42
C MET A 50 -4.17 3.59 -26.51
N GLY A 51 -4.60 3.46 -25.27
CA GLY A 51 -4.63 4.56 -24.31
C GLY A 51 -5.44 4.24 -23.06
N ILE A 52 -5.48 5.21 -22.16
CA ILE A 52 -6.24 5.18 -20.90
C ILE A 52 -7.29 6.29 -20.95
N HIS A 53 -8.55 5.94 -20.72
CA HIS A 53 -9.62 6.91 -20.56
C HIS A 53 -10.01 7.02 -19.09
N PHE A 54 -9.83 8.20 -18.50
CA PHE A 54 -10.29 8.53 -17.16
C PHE A 54 -11.75 8.93 -17.24
N THR A 55 -12.63 8.15 -16.61
CA THR A 55 -14.08 8.36 -16.72
C THR A 55 -14.59 9.58 -15.93
N GLY A 56 -13.74 10.20 -15.11
CA GLY A 56 -14.14 11.23 -14.14
C GLY A 56 -14.91 10.67 -12.93
N ARG A 57 -15.27 9.38 -12.93
CA ARG A 57 -15.95 8.73 -11.80
C ARG A 57 -14.93 8.24 -10.79
N HIS A 58 -15.17 8.58 -9.52
CA HIS A 58 -14.42 8.08 -8.39
C HIS A 58 -15.35 7.83 -7.21
N SER A 59 -14.94 6.92 -6.32
CA SER A 59 -15.53 6.80 -5.00
C SER A 59 -14.54 7.27 -3.95
N ASP A 60 -15.09 7.90 -2.91
CA ASP A 60 -14.34 8.53 -1.83
C ASP A 60 -14.55 7.74 -0.54
N TYR A 61 -13.82 6.64 -0.41
CA TYR A 61 -13.88 5.85 0.81
C TYR A 61 -13.13 6.58 1.92
N GLN A 62 -13.85 6.88 3.01
CA GLN A 62 -13.26 7.47 4.21
C GLN A 62 -12.51 6.39 4.98
N CYS A 63 -11.20 6.33 4.76
CA CYS A 63 -10.31 5.31 5.27
C CYS A 63 -9.05 5.96 5.86
N GLY A 64 -8.21 5.16 6.50
CA GLY A 64 -6.85 5.59 6.80
C GLY A 64 -6.03 5.88 5.54
N ASP A 65 -4.87 6.49 5.75
CA ASP A 65 -3.94 6.95 4.72
C ASP A 65 -3.37 5.79 3.90
N THR A 66 -2.70 4.85 4.56
CA THR A 66 -1.98 3.80 3.82
C THR A 66 -2.85 2.58 3.58
N PHE A 67 -2.89 2.09 2.35
CA PHE A 67 -3.49 0.80 1.98
C PHE A 67 -2.53 0.03 1.06
N TYR A 68 -2.36 -1.27 1.33
CA TYR A 68 -1.63 -2.23 0.51
C TYR A 68 -2.56 -3.41 0.18
N PRO A 69 -3.46 -3.25 -0.79
CA PRO A 69 -4.41 -4.30 -1.18
C PRO A 69 -3.67 -5.54 -1.70
N SER A 70 -4.19 -6.73 -1.39
CA SER A 70 -3.81 -7.98 -2.01
C SER A 70 -5.06 -8.83 -2.27
N TRP A 71 -5.19 -9.36 -3.49
CA TRP A 71 -6.41 -10.05 -3.92
C TRP A 71 -6.43 -11.51 -3.52
N ALA A 72 -7.33 -11.87 -2.60
CA ALA A 72 -7.46 -13.20 -2.06
C ALA A 72 -8.34 -14.12 -2.91
N SER A 73 -8.27 -15.43 -2.63
CA SER A 73 -9.04 -16.48 -3.31
C SER A 73 -10.56 -16.39 -3.12
N ASP A 74 -11.03 -15.74 -2.06
CA ASP A 74 -12.47 -15.48 -1.83
C ASP A 74 -13.03 -14.35 -2.72
N GLY A 75 -12.15 -13.61 -3.41
CA GLY A 75 -12.54 -12.50 -4.29
C GLY A 75 -12.40 -11.14 -3.64
N HIS A 76 -11.99 -11.04 -2.38
CA HIS A 76 -11.84 -9.77 -1.68
C HIS A 76 -10.39 -9.26 -1.69
N LEU A 77 -10.23 -7.95 -1.50
CA LEU A 77 -8.92 -7.31 -1.35
C LEU A 77 -8.64 -7.07 0.13
N TYR A 78 -7.52 -7.59 0.61
CA TYR A 78 -7.09 -7.44 2.00
C TYR A 78 -5.96 -6.45 2.11
N SER A 79 -6.03 -5.53 3.07
CA SER A 79 -5.07 -4.45 3.20
C SER A 79 -4.76 -4.11 4.65
N PRO A 80 -3.47 -4.07 5.05
CA PRO A 80 -3.10 -3.39 6.27
C PRO A 80 -3.23 -1.88 6.03
N TRP A 81 -3.53 -1.14 7.07
CA TRP A 81 -3.63 0.31 6.98
C TRP A 81 -3.16 1.01 8.25
N THR A 82 -2.81 2.29 8.14
CA THR A 82 -2.62 3.16 9.31
C THR A 82 -2.91 4.62 8.97
N ASP A 83 -2.89 5.47 9.99
CA ASP A 83 -3.11 6.91 9.98
C ASP A 83 -4.48 7.33 9.48
N GLY A 84 -5.41 7.51 10.41
CA GLY A 84 -6.77 7.93 10.12
C GLY A 84 -7.77 6.95 10.72
N THR A 85 -8.93 6.86 10.08
CA THR A 85 -10.04 6.04 10.56
C THR A 85 -10.60 5.19 9.42
N THR A 86 -10.70 3.89 9.63
CA THR A 86 -11.40 2.94 8.74
C THR A 86 -12.38 2.18 9.60
N ASP A 87 -13.65 2.10 9.16
CA ASP A 87 -14.70 1.32 9.85
C ASP A 87 -14.76 1.60 11.37
N GLY A 88 -14.84 2.90 11.71
CA GLY A 88 -14.91 3.41 13.08
C GLY A 88 -13.63 3.30 13.91
N ILE A 89 -12.64 2.50 13.48
CA ILE A 89 -11.38 2.28 14.19
C ILE A 89 -10.37 3.33 13.78
N LYS A 90 -9.70 3.95 14.76
CA LYS A 90 -8.63 4.94 14.53
C LYS A 90 -7.26 4.38 14.84
N THR A 91 -6.29 4.63 13.96
CA THR A 91 -4.88 4.23 14.15
C THR A 91 -3.92 5.38 13.87
N SER A 92 -2.67 5.22 14.32
CA SER A 92 -1.58 6.18 14.15
C SER A 92 -0.25 5.44 14.02
N SER A 93 0.51 5.76 12.97
CA SER A 93 1.85 5.23 12.67
C SER A 93 2.92 5.79 13.60
N GLY A 94 2.78 7.06 13.98
CA GLY A 94 3.62 7.77 14.93
C GLY A 94 2.99 7.85 16.31
N GLY A 95 3.77 8.28 17.30
CA GLY A 95 3.33 8.44 18.69
C GLY A 95 4.24 7.67 19.66
N GLY A 96 3.64 7.08 20.70
CA GLY A 96 4.34 6.22 21.66
C GLY A 96 3.54 4.95 21.95
N LEU A 97 4.03 4.12 22.88
CA LEU A 97 3.40 2.84 23.26
C LEU A 97 1.92 2.94 23.65
N LYS A 98 1.44 4.10 24.11
CA LYS A 98 0.02 4.29 24.45
C LYS A 98 -0.84 4.69 23.25
N THR A 99 -0.27 5.38 22.27
CA THR A 99 -1.03 6.19 21.30
C THR A 99 -0.71 5.90 19.84
N GLY A 100 0.34 5.13 19.55
CA GLY A 100 0.87 4.99 18.20
C GLY A 100 1.46 3.63 17.88
N TYR A 101 2.16 3.58 16.74
CA TYR A 101 2.73 2.36 16.14
C TYR A 101 1.67 1.28 15.87
N ARG A 102 0.47 1.71 15.48
CA ARG A 102 -0.67 0.84 15.26
C ARG A 102 -0.97 0.68 13.78
N THR A 103 -1.29 -0.54 13.38
CA THR A 103 -1.82 -0.86 12.05
C THR A 103 -3.20 -1.48 12.20
N GLY A 104 -4.16 -1.03 11.41
CA GLY A 104 -5.42 -1.74 11.18
C GLY A 104 -5.27 -2.76 10.07
N GLN A 105 -6.25 -3.65 9.96
CA GLN A 105 -6.32 -4.70 8.94
C GLN A 105 -7.74 -4.70 8.41
N ALA A 106 -7.90 -4.40 7.13
CA ALA A 106 -9.22 -4.26 6.51
C ALA A 106 -9.38 -5.21 5.33
N VAL A 107 -10.63 -5.58 5.06
CA VAL A 107 -11.08 -6.26 3.86
C VAL A 107 -11.97 -5.31 3.06
N MET A 108 -11.75 -5.26 1.75
CA MET A 108 -12.57 -4.53 0.78
C MET A 108 -13.36 -5.56 -0.02
N MET A 109 -14.68 -5.47 0.06
CA MET A 109 -15.63 -6.43 -0.50
C MET A 109 -16.51 -5.76 -1.55
N GLY A 110 -16.73 -6.45 -2.67
CA GLY A 110 -17.54 -5.96 -3.78
C GLY A 110 -16.78 -5.99 -5.10
N ASP A 111 -17.50 -6.19 -6.20
CA ASP A 111 -16.94 -6.19 -7.56
C ASP A 111 -17.06 -4.83 -8.25
N ASP A 112 -17.87 -3.92 -7.69
CA ASP A 112 -18.02 -2.56 -8.17
C ASP A 112 -17.16 -1.60 -7.34
N PRO A 113 -16.09 -1.01 -7.93
CA PRO A 113 -15.21 -0.07 -7.24
C PRO A 113 -15.93 1.20 -6.76
N MET A 114 -17.16 1.45 -7.23
CA MET A 114 -17.98 2.58 -6.79
C MET A 114 -18.79 2.27 -5.52
N SER A 115 -18.91 1.00 -5.13
CA SER A 115 -19.78 0.55 -4.03
C SER A 115 -19.17 -0.54 -3.13
N LEU A 116 -17.84 -0.54 -2.98
CA LEU A 116 -17.12 -1.39 -2.03
C LEU A 116 -17.60 -1.21 -0.58
N THR A 117 -17.65 -2.31 0.16
CA THR A 117 -17.76 -2.33 1.62
C THR A 117 -16.37 -2.58 2.22
N ILE A 118 -15.93 -1.70 3.12
CA ILE A 118 -14.60 -1.78 3.74
C ILE A 118 -14.76 -1.92 5.26
N THR A 119 -14.32 -3.03 5.83
CA THR A 119 -14.44 -3.33 7.27
C THR A 119 -13.13 -3.86 7.85
N ASN A 120 -12.90 -3.67 9.15
CA ASN A 120 -11.72 -4.25 9.80
C ASN A 120 -11.91 -5.75 10.08
N THR A 121 -10.86 -6.54 9.89
CA THR A 121 -10.85 -7.98 10.13
C THR A 121 -10.52 -8.34 11.58
N SER A 122 -9.89 -7.42 12.32
CA SER A 122 -9.56 -7.58 13.74
C SER A 122 -9.20 -6.25 14.40
N ASP A 123 -9.00 -6.25 15.72
CA ASP A 123 -8.46 -5.11 16.45
C ASP A 123 -7.06 -4.68 15.94
N PRO A 124 -6.73 -3.37 15.97
CA PRO A 124 -5.43 -2.89 15.55
C PRO A 124 -4.25 -3.58 16.23
N LYS A 125 -3.22 -3.87 15.45
CA LYS A 125 -1.96 -4.40 15.96
C LYS A 125 -1.01 -3.28 16.32
N GLN A 126 -0.29 -3.45 17.42
CA GLN A 126 0.71 -2.50 17.87
C GLN A 126 2.08 -3.16 17.95
N ALA A 127 3.10 -2.50 17.41
CA ALA A 127 4.47 -2.98 17.50
C ALA A 127 5.47 -1.83 17.60
N MET A 128 6.50 -1.94 18.43
CA MET A 128 7.41 -0.82 18.69
C MET A 128 8.17 -0.36 17.44
N ALA A 129 8.25 0.96 17.23
CA ALA A 129 9.10 1.55 16.20
C ALA A 129 10.57 1.73 16.62
N ALA A 130 10.88 1.69 17.92
CA ALA A 130 12.18 2.05 18.46
C ALA A 130 13.35 1.30 17.78
N PRO A 131 14.47 1.99 17.45
CA PRO A 131 14.81 3.38 17.81
C PRO A 131 14.15 4.46 16.92
N TYR A 132 13.39 4.05 15.90
CA TYR A 132 12.62 4.95 15.05
C TYR A 132 11.35 5.44 15.76
N ARG A 133 10.64 6.40 15.15
CA ARG A 133 9.45 7.03 15.74
C ARG A 133 8.18 6.86 14.92
N GLY A 134 8.26 6.33 13.71
CA GLY A 134 7.12 5.93 12.90
C GLY A 134 7.21 4.46 12.54
N ARG A 135 6.06 3.80 12.45
CA ARG A 135 5.93 2.43 11.91
C ARG A 135 4.68 2.34 11.06
N TYR A 136 4.86 2.16 9.76
CA TYR A 136 3.79 2.04 8.78
C TYR A 136 3.67 0.60 8.29
N PRO A 137 2.47 0.16 7.84
CA PRO A 137 2.32 -1.12 7.17
C PRO A 137 2.96 -1.07 5.77
N CYS A 138 3.35 -2.23 5.28
CA CYS A 138 3.86 -2.44 3.92
C CYS A 138 3.76 -3.92 3.55
N GLY A 139 4.15 -4.30 2.33
CA GLY A 139 4.36 -5.68 1.92
C GLY A 139 3.19 -6.60 2.29
N SER A 140 2.01 -6.32 1.75
CA SER A 140 0.82 -7.16 1.95
C SER A 140 0.70 -8.22 0.88
N LEU A 141 0.51 -9.47 1.26
CA LEU A 141 0.23 -10.59 0.37
C LEU A 141 -0.79 -11.52 1.01
N VAL A 142 -1.90 -11.77 0.34
CA VAL A 142 -2.79 -12.88 0.64
C VAL A 142 -2.63 -13.95 -0.43
N TYR A 143 -2.31 -15.15 0.02
CA TYR A 143 -2.16 -16.30 -0.85
C TYR A 143 -2.63 -17.56 -0.10
N ASP A 144 -3.55 -18.31 -0.72
CA ASP A 144 -4.12 -19.55 -0.20
C ASP A 144 -4.65 -19.42 1.25
N GLY A 145 -5.38 -18.33 1.52
CA GLY A 145 -5.98 -18.05 2.82
C GLY A 145 -5.02 -17.55 3.89
N ILE A 146 -3.72 -17.43 3.58
CA ILE A 146 -2.69 -16.91 4.50
C ILE A 146 -2.40 -15.47 4.12
N TRP A 147 -2.47 -14.58 5.11
CA TRP A 147 -2.16 -13.17 4.94
C TRP A 147 -0.85 -12.81 5.64
N TYR A 148 0.11 -12.36 4.85
CA TYR A 148 1.37 -11.76 5.29
C TYR A 148 1.26 -10.24 5.17
N TYR A 149 1.61 -9.50 6.23
CA TYR A 149 1.89 -8.07 6.08
C TYR A 149 3.12 -7.62 6.86
N GLY A 150 3.93 -6.80 6.21
CA GLY A 150 5.10 -6.18 6.78
C GLY A 150 4.79 -4.87 7.50
N THR A 151 5.80 -4.36 8.22
CA THR A 151 5.84 -2.95 8.59
C THR A 151 7.22 -2.40 8.27
N TYR A 152 7.34 -1.11 8.01
CA TYR A 152 8.62 -0.42 7.88
C TYR A 152 8.66 0.76 8.86
N CYS A 153 9.87 1.12 9.26
CA CYS A 153 10.10 2.21 10.20
C CYS A 153 10.33 3.55 9.49
N LEU A 154 10.08 4.65 10.20
CA LEU A 154 10.35 6.01 9.75
C LEU A 154 10.99 6.84 10.87
N GLY A 155 11.92 7.71 10.48
CA GLY A 155 12.63 8.57 11.42
C GLY A 155 13.09 9.89 10.81
N PRO A 156 13.72 10.76 11.62
CA PRO A 156 13.79 10.67 13.08
C PRO A 156 12.47 11.04 13.77
N SER A 157 11.55 11.75 13.10
CA SER A 157 10.24 12.16 13.62
C SER A 157 9.26 12.53 12.50
N ALA A 158 7.96 12.58 12.80
CA ALA A 158 6.88 12.99 11.88
C ALA A 158 7.02 14.45 11.40
N SER A 159 7.78 15.25 12.12
CA SER A 159 8.11 16.62 11.78
C SER A 159 9.57 16.84 12.14
N TYR A 160 10.40 17.10 11.14
CA TYR A 160 11.84 17.29 11.31
C TYR A 160 12.31 18.53 10.53
N MET A 161 12.86 19.52 11.23
CA MET A 161 13.40 20.72 10.60
C MET A 161 14.82 20.47 10.12
N HIS A 162 15.07 20.68 8.82
CA HIS A 162 16.39 20.53 8.21
C HIS A 162 16.56 21.51 7.06
N HIS A 163 17.65 22.29 7.07
CA HIS A 163 17.95 23.34 6.08
C HIS A 163 16.77 24.29 5.81
N GLY A 164 16.09 24.74 6.86
CA GLY A 164 14.95 25.67 6.74
C GLY A 164 13.65 25.03 6.23
N PHE A 165 13.63 23.73 5.92
CA PHE A 165 12.44 23.01 5.49
C PHE A 165 11.94 22.04 6.57
N LYS A 166 10.62 21.91 6.68
CA LYS A 166 9.96 20.97 7.60
C LYS A 166 9.62 19.67 6.86
N TRP A 167 10.42 18.65 7.08
CA TRP A 167 10.22 17.34 6.48
C TRP A 167 9.23 16.51 7.29
N ASN A 168 8.36 15.78 6.59
CA ASN A 168 7.54 14.71 7.16
C ASN A 168 8.25 13.38 6.94
N TRP A 169 8.62 12.68 8.02
CA TRP A 169 9.29 11.37 7.98
C TRP A 169 10.41 11.24 6.92
N PRO A 170 11.50 12.03 7.02
CA PRO A 170 12.49 12.12 5.94
C PRO A 170 13.31 10.84 5.71
N ASN A 171 13.41 9.93 6.68
CA ASN A 171 14.24 8.73 6.57
C ASN A 171 13.39 7.46 6.61
N LEU A 172 13.47 6.68 5.52
CA LEU A 172 13.02 5.28 5.48
C LEU A 172 13.93 4.42 6.36
N GLY A 173 13.31 3.67 7.26
CA GLY A 173 13.97 2.73 8.14
C GLY A 173 13.74 1.27 7.71
N PRO A 174 14.21 0.32 8.55
CA PRO A 174 14.16 -1.09 8.24
C PRO A 174 12.73 -1.64 8.18
N MET A 175 12.60 -2.79 7.55
CA MET A 175 11.45 -3.69 7.65
C MET A 175 11.73 -4.76 8.72
N PRO A 176 11.07 -4.73 9.90
CA PRO A 176 11.30 -5.74 10.93
C PRO A 176 10.95 -7.14 10.43
N GLY A 177 9.81 -7.34 9.76
CA GLY A 177 9.39 -8.63 9.24
C GLY A 177 7.89 -8.66 8.99
N PHE A 178 7.36 -9.86 8.71
CA PHE A 178 5.94 -10.08 8.44
C PHE A 178 5.19 -10.55 9.68
N HIS A 179 4.05 -9.91 9.96
CA HIS A 179 2.98 -10.55 10.70
C HIS A 179 2.27 -11.55 9.79
N ILE A 180 1.84 -12.68 10.35
CA ILE A 180 1.22 -13.77 9.59
C ILE A 180 -0.14 -14.09 10.21
N SER A 181 -1.18 -14.06 9.39
CA SER A 181 -2.50 -14.57 9.73
C SER A 181 -2.80 -15.80 8.88
N ARG A 182 -3.40 -16.82 9.49
CA ARG A 182 -3.85 -18.06 8.82
C ARG A 182 -5.36 -18.16 8.70
N ASP A 183 -6.04 -17.04 8.94
CA ASP A 183 -7.49 -16.93 9.02
C ASP A 183 -7.97 -15.57 8.48
N LEU A 184 -7.29 -15.08 7.43
CA LEU A 184 -7.63 -13.85 6.70
C LEU A 184 -7.75 -12.61 7.61
N GLY A 185 -6.82 -12.50 8.54
CA GLY A 185 -6.61 -11.33 9.37
C GLY A 185 -7.43 -11.28 10.65
N LYS A 186 -8.04 -12.39 11.08
CA LYS A 186 -8.75 -12.48 12.37
C LYS A 186 -7.76 -12.63 13.53
N THR A 187 -6.77 -13.52 13.39
CA THR A 187 -5.68 -13.73 14.35
C THR A 187 -4.32 -13.57 13.68
N TRP A 188 -3.30 -13.24 14.48
CA TRP A 188 -2.00 -12.81 13.98
C TRP A 188 -0.83 -13.35 14.81
N GLN A 189 0.17 -13.88 14.11
CA GLN A 189 1.50 -14.19 14.63
C GLN A 189 2.43 -13.01 14.38
N ALA A 190 3.11 -12.53 15.42
CA ALA A 190 4.12 -11.49 15.30
C ALA A 190 5.42 -12.00 14.68
N PRO A 191 6.16 -11.15 13.93
CA PRO A 191 7.49 -11.53 13.46
C PRO A 191 8.45 -11.73 14.65
N PRO A 192 9.42 -12.64 14.55
CA PRO A 192 10.43 -12.86 15.59
C PRO A 192 11.50 -11.75 15.66
N THR A 193 11.39 -10.75 14.79
CA THR A 193 12.36 -9.69 14.49
C THR A 193 11.85 -8.30 14.92
N SER A 194 12.75 -7.33 14.99
CA SER A 194 12.49 -5.98 15.49
C SER A 194 13.17 -4.92 14.61
N PRO A 195 12.93 -3.61 14.81
CA PRO A 195 13.67 -2.58 14.06
C PRO A 195 15.19 -2.59 14.33
N THR A 196 15.64 -3.15 15.46
CA THR A 196 17.07 -3.32 15.77
C THR A 196 17.64 -4.65 15.30
N ARG A 197 16.79 -5.62 14.96
CA ARG A 197 17.16 -6.91 14.36
C ARG A 197 16.17 -7.22 13.22
N PRO A 198 16.24 -6.47 12.12
CA PRO A 198 15.24 -6.54 11.03
C PRO A 198 15.42 -7.75 10.13
N LEU A 199 14.41 -8.02 9.28
CA LEU A 199 14.39 -9.12 8.32
C LEU A 199 15.50 -8.97 7.28
N PHE A 200 15.63 -7.76 6.73
CA PHE A 200 16.76 -7.38 5.89
C PHE A 200 17.80 -6.70 6.78
N PRO A 201 19.08 -7.11 6.76
CA PRO A 201 20.10 -6.61 7.66
C PRO A 201 20.59 -5.20 7.28
N GLU A 202 19.68 -4.23 7.33
CA GLU A 202 19.89 -2.83 6.99
C GLU A 202 19.03 -1.93 7.89
N PRO A 203 19.32 -0.62 8.01
CA PRO A 203 20.52 0.04 7.54
C PRO A 203 21.76 -0.36 8.35
N ALA A 204 22.97 -0.20 7.79
CA ALA A 204 24.22 -0.51 8.52
C ALA A 204 24.41 0.36 9.78
N ARG A 205 23.80 1.54 9.80
CA ARG A 205 23.76 2.46 10.95
C ARG A 205 22.38 3.09 11.08
N PHE A 206 22.00 3.48 12.30
CA PHE A 206 20.72 4.15 12.55
C PHE A 206 20.53 5.39 11.66
N LEU A 207 19.34 5.52 11.05
CA LEU A 207 18.99 6.55 10.05
C LEU A 207 19.83 6.51 8.75
N GLY A 208 20.59 5.44 8.53
CA GLY A 208 21.24 5.16 7.27
C GLY A 208 20.25 4.74 6.17
N PRO A 209 20.71 4.70 4.91
CA PRO A 209 19.88 4.28 3.79
C PRO A 209 19.52 2.79 3.86
N VAL A 210 18.38 2.45 3.25
CA VAL A 210 17.86 1.08 3.15
C VAL A 210 17.52 0.76 1.69
N LYS A 211 17.69 -0.50 1.26
CA LYS A 211 17.29 -1.00 -0.06
C LYS A 211 15.81 -1.39 -0.08
N MET A 212 15.34 -2.00 1.00
CA MET A 212 13.98 -2.51 1.22
C MET A 212 13.16 -1.54 2.07
N GLY A 213 13.17 -0.26 1.71
CA GLY A 213 12.26 0.74 2.26
C GLY A 213 10.83 0.56 1.71
N ALA A 214 9.82 0.68 2.58
CA ALA A 214 8.39 0.60 2.24
C ALA A 214 8.03 -0.46 1.16
N PRO A 215 8.41 -1.73 1.35
CA PRO A 215 8.33 -2.71 0.27
C PRO A 215 6.89 -3.07 -0.10
N SER A 216 6.66 -3.44 -1.36
CA SER A 216 5.32 -3.78 -1.90
C SER A 216 5.41 -5.08 -2.70
N PHE A 217 4.41 -5.95 -2.58
CA PHE A 217 4.32 -7.10 -3.46
C PHE A 217 3.75 -6.69 -4.82
N VAL A 218 4.21 -7.36 -5.88
CA VAL A 218 3.54 -7.32 -7.19
C VAL A 218 2.31 -8.22 -7.10
N ASP A 219 1.13 -7.66 -7.30
CA ASP A 219 -0.13 -8.40 -7.36
C ASP A 219 -0.36 -8.92 -8.79
N PHE A 220 -0.41 -10.23 -8.95
CA PHE A 220 -0.68 -10.91 -10.23
C PHE A 220 -2.15 -11.34 -10.36
N GLY A 221 -3.06 -10.54 -9.80
CA GLY A 221 -4.48 -10.80 -9.77
C GLY A 221 -4.90 -11.79 -8.68
N LYS A 222 -6.19 -12.13 -8.69
CA LYS A 222 -6.84 -13.00 -7.69
C LYS A 222 -5.99 -14.22 -7.33
N ASN A 223 -5.61 -14.31 -6.05
CA ASN A 223 -4.77 -15.36 -5.48
C ASN A 223 -3.46 -15.61 -6.26
N MET A 224 -2.83 -14.54 -6.77
CA MET A 224 -1.59 -14.59 -7.57
C MET A 224 -1.68 -15.46 -8.83
N LYS A 225 -2.89 -15.73 -9.35
CA LYS A 225 -3.12 -16.71 -10.42
C LYS A 225 -2.41 -16.43 -11.74
N HIS A 226 -1.95 -15.19 -11.97
CA HIS A 226 -1.17 -14.81 -13.16
C HIS A 226 0.33 -14.68 -12.88
N SER A 227 0.83 -15.14 -11.72
CA SER A 227 2.26 -15.17 -11.47
C SER A 227 2.94 -16.05 -12.53
N PRO A 228 3.95 -15.54 -13.26
CA PRO A 228 4.52 -16.22 -14.41
C PRO A 228 5.26 -17.51 -14.06
N ASP A 229 5.75 -17.61 -12.82
CA ASP A 229 6.57 -18.72 -12.35
C ASP A 229 6.16 -19.21 -10.95
N GLY A 230 4.95 -18.84 -10.49
CA GLY A 230 4.43 -19.22 -9.19
C GLY A 230 5.12 -18.53 -8.00
N LYS A 231 5.98 -17.53 -8.24
CA LYS A 231 6.63 -16.76 -7.17
C LYS A 231 5.88 -15.48 -6.83
N ALA A 232 6.09 -15.02 -5.60
CA ALA A 232 5.76 -13.67 -5.19
C ALA A 232 7.00 -12.76 -5.32
N TYR A 233 6.81 -11.55 -5.83
CA TYR A 233 7.89 -10.58 -6.05
C TYR A 233 7.71 -9.42 -5.10
N LEU A 234 8.70 -9.17 -4.24
CA LEU A 234 8.71 -8.06 -3.30
C LEU A 234 9.65 -6.96 -3.81
N LEU A 235 9.10 -5.77 -4.03
CA LEU A 235 9.83 -4.61 -4.52
C LEU A 235 10.11 -3.64 -3.37
N GLY A 236 11.37 -3.24 -3.22
CA GLY A 236 11.80 -2.20 -2.29
C GLY A 236 11.84 -0.82 -2.95
N ARG A 237 11.53 0.23 -2.18
CA ARG A 237 11.77 1.64 -2.54
C ARG A 237 12.90 2.15 -1.66
N GLY A 238 14.12 2.05 -2.16
CA GLY A 238 15.30 2.29 -1.36
C GLY A 238 16.46 2.89 -2.14
N ALA A 239 17.57 3.07 -1.45
CA ALA A 239 18.83 3.52 -2.03
C ALA A 239 19.61 2.34 -2.60
N VAL A 240 20.56 2.64 -3.50
CA VAL A 240 21.45 1.64 -4.09
C VAL A 240 22.45 1.08 -3.07
N GLU A 241 22.81 1.88 -2.06
CA GLU A 241 23.78 1.57 -1.00
C GLU A 241 23.12 1.65 0.38
N ASN A 242 23.55 0.81 1.33
CA ASN A 242 22.97 0.67 2.69
C ASN A 242 24.03 0.57 3.80
#